data_AF-A0A949IJ14-F1
#
_entry.id   AF-A0A949IJ14-F1
#
_cell.length_a   1.000
_cell.length_b   1.000
_cell.length_c   1.000
_cell.angle_alpha   90.00
_cell.angle_beta   90.00
_cell.angle_gamma   90.00
#
_symmetry.space_group_name_H-M   'P 1'
#
loop_
_entity.id
_entity.type
_entity.pdbx_description
1 polymer ?
#
loop_
_entity_poly.entity_id
_entity_poly.type
_entity_poly.pdbx_seq_one_letter_code
_entity_poly.pdbx_strand_id
1 'polypeptide(L)'
;MSNVSLNGPWRLGTVIVALVALLFGLSYFGRVKEPILELVQPAKMLDKAKFAFPGDTSFGDRVVNRSAFAVILHHSEYSAANANALESVRSWAANQFHQDPRFLHPVILPKPVASSTFLNASAYNLLAVPYYLSSQVLGGFLSARIETYCQSQSFKAFADDYYELLGKDGEAATLLARYQSDRGKAAINPLLSLVYFIVAFLSAPVWTRPLRRVATLWRAPFGPDGASAAAAFSYALICLATFYFSQAVLVESTAAQSILAGITCGALAIYMLLPVQVIVDAQEVLTLRHTLTNKRIMVCAWVVASLFCIQFLTWLKQGVLTDPDPLTLLICGFIGDFIHEPVAVKHFLATAIAVLWSATFALMLRTLAHRGTDSTKEIQKKLAALNLPSSDTANSVK
;
A
#
# COMPACT_ATOMS: atom_id res chain seq x y z
N MET A 1 -40.45 16.22 -25.84
CA MET A 1 -39.85 15.22 -26.77
C MET A 1 -38.59 15.79 -27.38
N SER A 2 -37.45 15.46 -26.78
CA SER A 2 -36.15 15.35 -27.44
C SER A 2 -35.34 14.41 -26.55
N ASN A 3 -35.37 13.12 -26.91
CA ASN A 3 -34.57 12.08 -26.29
C ASN A 3 -33.11 12.46 -26.50
N VAL A 4 -32.47 13.01 -25.47
CA VAL A 4 -31.01 13.11 -25.41
C VAL A 4 -30.50 11.69 -25.27
N SER A 5 -30.17 11.11 -26.41
CA SER A 5 -29.58 9.78 -26.52
C SER A 5 -28.32 9.70 -25.66
N LEU A 6 -28.28 8.74 -24.74
CA LEU A 6 -27.09 8.24 -24.05
C LEU A 6 -26.17 7.52 -25.05
N ASN A 7 -25.67 8.24 -26.06
CA ASN A 7 -24.77 7.73 -27.09
C ASN A 7 -23.34 8.25 -26.88
N GLY A 8 -22.44 7.38 -26.42
CA GLY A 8 -20.98 7.52 -26.47
C GLY A 8 -20.25 6.59 -25.48
N PRO A 9 -19.22 5.83 -25.89
CA PRO A 9 -19.29 4.37 -25.85
C PRO A 9 -18.23 3.74 -24.94
N TRP A 10 -18.68 3.23 -23.80
CA TRP A 10 -18.17 1.95 -23.30
C TRP A 10 -19.41 1.10 -23.09
N ARG A 11 -19.87 0.44 -24.16
CA ARG A 11 -20.89 -0.57 -23.99
C ARG A 11 -20.26 -1.61 -23.06
N LEU A 12 -20.95 -2.05 -22.03
CA LEU A 12 -20.43 -3.05 -21.10
C LEU A 12 -19.80 -4.25 -21.87
N GLY A 13 -20.38 -4.59 -23.02
CA GLY A 13 -19.84 -5.55 -23.98
C GLY A 13 -18.47 -5.19 -24.58
N THR A 14 -18.16 -3.93 -24.92
CA THR A 14 -16.81 -3.57 -25.42
C THR A 14 -15.75 -3.70 -24.34
N VAL A 15 -16.09 -3.39 -23.07
CA VAL A 15 -15.19 -3.59 -21.93
C VAL A 15 -14.94 -5.07 -21.70
N ILE A 16 -15.99 -5.89 -21.71
CA ILE A 16 -15.87 -7.35 -21.56
C ILE A 16 -15.05 -7.95 -22.70
N VAL A 17 -15.33 -7.60 -23.95
CA VAL A 17 -14.59 -8.10 -25.11
C VAL A 17 -13.11 -7.68 -25.05
N ALA A 18 -12.82 -6.43 -24.68
CA ALA A 18 -11.45 -5.97 -24.48
C ALA A 18 -10.73 -6.73 -23.35
N LEU A 19 -11.43 -7.02 -22.25
CA LEU A 19 -10.88 -7.76 -21.11
C LEU A 19 -10.60 -9.23 -21.49
N VAL A 20 -11.49 -9.86 -22.26
CA VAL A 20 -11.25 -11.22 -22.79
C VAL A 20 -10.10 -11.24 -23.80
N ALA A 21 -10.02 -10.26 -24.70
CA ALA A 21 -8.90 -10.14 -25.64
C ALA A 21 -7.56 -9.94 -24.90
N LEU A 22 -7.57 -9.15 -23.83
CA LEU A 22 -6.41 -8.92 -22.97
C LEU A 22 -6.02 -10.17 -22.17
N LEU A 23 -7.00 -10.90 -21.61
CA LEU A 23 -6.76 -12.20 -20.95
C LEU A 23 -6.11 -13.21 -21.90
N PHE A 24 -6.66 -13.32 -23.12
CA PHE A 24 -6.13 -14.23 -24.12
C PHE A 24 -4.72 -13.81 -24.55
N GLY A 25 -4.51 -12.52 -24.83
CA GLY A 25 -3.20 -11.98 -25.20
C GLY A 25 -2.15 -12.19 -24.12
N LEU A 26 -2.46 -11.88 -22.87
CA LEU A 26 -1.54 -12.06 -21.75
C LEU A 26 -1.29 -13.54 -21.42
N SER A 27 -2.29 -14.41 -21.52
CA SER A 27 -2.11 -15.85 -21.27
C SER A 27 -1.28 -16.52 -22.36
N TYR A 28 -1.45 -16.13 -23.62
CA TYR A 28 -0.77 -16.76 -24.76
C TYR A 28 0.64 -16.22 -24.96
N PHE A 29 0.83 -14.90 -24.87
CA PHE A 29 2.14 -14.26 -25.11
C PHE A 29 2.93 -13.98 -23.83
N GLY A 30 2.25 -13.77 -22.70
CA GLY A 30 2.89 -13.55 -21.40
C GLY A 30 3.38 -14.86 -20.82
N ARG A 31 4.66 -15.19 -21.06
CA ARG A 31 5.31 -16.25 -20.30
C ARG A 31 5.56 -15.76 -18.88
N VAL A 32 4.59 -16.02 -18.00
CA VAL A 32 4.67 -15.73 -16.58
C VAL A 32 5.70 -16.68 -15.95
N LYS A 33 6.95 -16.22 -15.84
CA LYS A 33 7.96 -16.86 -15.01
C LYS A 33 8.35 -15.89 -13.91
N GLU A 34 8.34 -16.36 -12.68
CA GLU A 34 8.89 -15.62 -11.56
C GLU A 34 10.35 -15.27 -11.89
N PRO A 35 10.72 -13.98 -11.93
CA PRO A 35 12.07 -13.59 -12.27
C PRO A 35 13.03 -14.01 -11.16
N ILE A 36 14.11 -14.70 -11.52
CA ILE A 36 15.22 -14.95 -10.61
C ILE A 36 15.96 -13.61 -10.45
N LEU A 37 15.56 -12.82 -9.45
CA LEU A 37 16.16 -11.52 -9.17
C LEU A 37 17.33 -11.70 -8.20
N GLU A 38 18.54 -11.77 -8.72
CA GLU A 38 19.75 -11.57 -7.90
C GLU A 38 20.07 -10.08 -7.88
N LEU A 39 19.62 -9.38 -6.83
CA LEU A 39 19.76 -7.92 -6.73
C LEU A 39 21.21 -7.49 -6.44
N VAL A 40 21.98 -8.38 -5.80
CA VAL A 40 23.36 -8.14 -5.37
C VAL A 40 24.22 -9.35 -5.75
N GLN A 41 25.34 -9.08 -6.43
CA GLN A 41 26.29 -10.11 -6.82
C GLN A 41 27.43 -10.22 -5.79
N PRO A 42 27.80 -11.43 -5.34
CA PRO A 42 28.91 -11.62 -4.38
C PRO A 42 30.25 -11.06 -4.87
N ALA A 43 30.51 -11.12 -6.18
CA ALA A 43 31.74 -10.61 -6.79
C ALA A 43 31.92 -9.08 -6.63
N LYS A 44 30.83 -8.33 -6.44
CA LYS A 44 30.88 -6.89 -6.19
C LYS A 44 31.22 -6.53 -4.74
N MET A 45 31.10 -7.49 -3.82
CA MET A 45 31.38 -7.31 -2.39
C MET A 45 32.85 -7.62 -2.03
N LEU A 46 33.52 -8.48 -2.81
CA LEU A 46 34.91 -8.85 -2.58
C LEU A 46 35.61 -9.19 -3.91
N ASP A 47 36.56 -8.36 -4.33
CA ASP A 47 37.25 -8.46 -5.64
C ASP A 47 38.06 -9.77 -5.84
N LYS A 48 38.36 -10.51 -4.75
CA LYS A 48 39.15 -11.76 -4.78
C LYS A 48 38.68 -12.76 -3.72
N ALA A 49 37.42 -13.19 -3.83
CA ALA A 49 36.86 -14.19 -2.95
C ALA A 49 37.53 -15.57 -3.14
N LYS A 50 38.11 -16.13 -2.08
CA LYS A 50 38.42 -17.56 -2.01
C LYS A 50 37.13 -18.28 -1.63
N PHE A 51 36.58 -19.06 -2.55
CA PHE A 51 35.41 -19.90 -2.26
C PHE A 51 35.88 -21.20 -1.61
N ALA A 52 35.27 -21.57 -0.48
CA ALA A 52 35.47 -22.89 0.10
C ALA A 52 34.79 -23.96 -0.79
N PHE A 53 35.22 -25.21 -0.65
CA PHE A 53 34.68 -26.31 -1.45
C PHE A 53 33.21 -26.57 -1.10
N PRO A 54 32.37 -26.98 -2.07
CA PRO A 54 30.96 -27.30 -1.81
C PRO A 54 30.86 -28.40 -0.74
N GLY A 55 30.26 -28.08 0.41
CA GLY A 55 30.06 -29.02 1.52
C GLY A 55 30.86 -28.74 2.79
N ASP A 56 31.66 -27.68 2.84
CA ASP A 56 32.28 -27.21 4.08
C ASP A 56 31.25 -26.51 4.99
N THR A 57 30.96 -27.08 6.16
CA THR A 57 29.99 -26.52 7.13
C THR A 57 30.65 -25.62 8.18
N SER A 58 31.99 -25.49 8.15
CA SER A 58 32.76 -24.77 9.17
C SER A 58 32.41 -23.27 9.25
N PHE A 59 31.98 -22.67 8.13
CA PHE A 59 31.49 -21.30 8.11
C PHE A 59 30.11 -21.14 8.77
N GLY A 60 29.19 -22.07 8.52
CA GLY A 60 27.89 -22.10 9.21
C GLY A 60 28.06 -22.21 10.74
N ASP A 61 28.97 -23.07 11.19
CA ASP A 61 29.29 -23.24 12.61
C ASP A 61 29.93 -21.99 13.24
N ARG A 62 30.76 -21.25 12.47
CA ARG A 62 31.31 -19.94 12.89
C ARG A 62 30.22 -18.88 13.05
N VAL A 63 29.24 -18.84 12.15
CA VAL A 63 28.11 -17.88 12.20
C VAL A 63 27.16 -18.18 13.37
N VAL A 64 26.96 -19.45 13.70
CA VAL A 64 26.07 -19.89 14.80
C VAL A 64 26.71 -19.69 16.18
N ASN A 65 28.05 -19.78 16.29
CA ASN A 65 28.77 -19.59 17.55
C ASN A 65 28.84 -18.11 17.99
N ARG A 66 28.33 -17.83 19.20
CA ARG A 66 28.03 -16.48 19.71
C ARG A 66 29.22 -15.69 20.30
N SER A 67 30.41 -16.27 20.43
CA SER A 67 31.45 -15.78 21.35
C SER A 67 32.30 -14.58 20.88
N ALA A 68 32.23 -14.17 19.60
CA ALA A 68 33.17 -13.18 19.03
C ALA A 68 32.64 -11.72 18.95
N PHE A 69 31.38 -11.45 19.30
CA PHE A 69 30.74 -10.15 19.01
C PHE A 69 31.17 -8.98 19.91
N ALA A 70 31.63 -9.25 21.13
CA ALA A 70 31.87 -8.21 22.13
C ALA A 70 33.16 -7.38 21.86
N VAL A 71 34.07 -7.83 21.00
CA VAL A 71 35.42 -7.28 20.87
C VAL A 71 35.55 -6.22 19.75
N ILE A 72 34.66 -6.21 18.75
CA ILE A 72 34.84 -5.40 17.52
C ILE A 72 34.23 -3.98 17.64
N LEU A 73 33.60 -3.64 18.77
CA LEU A 73 32.83 -2.39 18.94
C LEU A 73 33.66 -1.11 19.15
N HIS A 74 34.99 -1.17 19.14
CA HIS A 74 35.82 -0.06 19.57
C HIS A 74 36.36 0.86 18.46
N HIS A 75 36.15 0.54 17.17
CA HIS A 75 36.87 1.24 16.09
C HIS A 75 36.03 2.08 15.09
N SER A 76 34.70 1.97 15.04
CA SER A 76 33.87 2.72 14.07
C SER A 76 32.96 3.80 14.70
N GLU A 77 32.78 4.94 14.01
CA GLU A 77 31.85 6.03 14.42
C GLU A 77 30.38 5.58 14.46
N TYR A 78 30.07 4.45 13.81
CA TYR A 78 28.76 3.82 13.73
C TYR A 78 28.63 2.60 14.65
N SER A 79 29.55 2.41 15.61
CA SER A 79 29.71 1.15 16.36
C SER A 79 28.41 0.54 16.89
N ALA A 80 27.49 1.33 17.47
CA ALA A 80 26.20 0.83 17.95
C ALA A 80 25.23 0.42 16.81
N ALA A 81 25.21 1.16 15.70
CA ALA A 81 24.39 0.84 14.53
C ALA A 81 24.96 -0.37 13.79
N ASN A 82 26.28 -0.44 13.63
CA ASN A 82 27.00 -1.57 13.05
C ASN A 82 26.83 -2.82 13.91
N ALA A 83 26.86 -2.71 15.24
CA ALA A 83 26.59 -3.82 16.16
C ALA A 83 25.23 -4.48 15.88
N ASN A 84 24.20 -3.64 15.83
CA ASN A 84 22.82 -4.08 15.60
C ASN A 84 22.67 -4.66 14.20
N ALA A 85 23.31 -4.06 13.20
CA ALA A 85 23.32 -4.55 11.84
C ALA A 85 24.02 -5.91 11.73
N LEU A 86 25.20 -6.08 12.33
CA LEU A 86 25.93 -7.35 12.35
C LEU A 86 25.12 -8.46 13.05
N GLU A 87 24.49 -8.14 14.19
CA GLU A 87 23.64 -9.08 14.91
C GLU A 87 22.37 -9.43 14.11
N SER A 88 21.83 -8.48 13.33
CA SER A 88 20.70 -8.75 12.43
C SER A 88 21.07 -9.69 11.29
N VAL A 89 22.26 -9.52 10.68
CA VAL A 89 22.76 -10.41 9.63
C VAL A 89 23.04 -11.80 10.20
N ARG A 90 23.66 -11.88 11.38
CA ARG A 90 23.95 -13.13 12.05
C ARG A 90 22.69 -13.88 12.48
N SER A 91 21.75 -13.22 13.15
CA SER A 91 20.50 -13.85 13.60
C SER A 91 19.67 -14.37 12.42
N TRP A 92 19.59 -13.60 11.34
CA TRP A 92 19.00 -14.06 10.09
C TRP A 92 19.75 -15.28 9.52
N ALA A 93 21.07 -15.21 9.41
CA ALA A 93 21.89 -16.28 8.86
C ALA A 93 21.77 -17.57 9.68
N ALA A 94 21.81 -17.47 11.01
CA ALA A 94 21.61 -18.61 11.91
C ALA A 94 20.24 -19.26 11.69
N ASN A 95 19.17 -18.47 11.56
CA ASN A 95 17.85 -19.01 11.27
C ASN A 95 17.80 -19.74 9.92
N GLN A 96 18.45 -19.20 8.88
CA GLN A 96 18.52 -19.83 7.56
C GLN A 96 19.35 -21.13 7.57
N PHE A 97 20.51 -21.13 8.22
CA PHE A 97 21.36 -22.32 8.36
C PHE A 97 20.72 -23.42 9.22
N HIS A 98 19.91 -23.05 10.22
CA HIS A 98 19.12 -24.02 10.97
C HIS A 98 18.04 -24.71 10.11
N GLN A 99 17.49 -23.99 9.11
CA GLN A 99 16.48 -24.54 8.19
C GLN A 99 17.12 -25.36 7.07
N ASP A 100 18.22 -24.87 6.50
CA ASP A 100 18.99 -25.56 5.46
C ASP A 100 20.50 -25.33 5.66
N PRO A 101 21.27 -26.36 6.06
CA PRO A 101 22.72 -26.26 6.19
C PRO A 101 23.44 -25.91 4.88
N ARG A 102 22.83 -26.15 3.72
CA ARG A 102 23.39 -25.84 2.40
C ARG A 102 22.84 -24.55 1.81
N PHE A 103 22.22 -23.70 2.64
CA PHE A 103 21.56 -22.47 2.22
C PHE A 103 22.39 -21.66 1.23
N LEU A 104 23.70 -21.46 1.46
CA LEU A 104 24.58 -20.66 0.58
C LEU A 104 24.85 -21.25 -0.82
N HIS A 105 24.51 -22.52 -1.06
CA HIS A 105 24.72 -23.22 -2.34
C HIS A 105 23.42 -23.81 -2.91
N PRO A 106 22.43 -22.98 -3.29
CA PRO A 106 21.12 -23.50 -3.70
C PRO A 106 21.17 -24.14 -5.10
N VAL A 107 20.75 -25.40 -5.19
CA VAL A 107 20.40 -26.12 -6.44
C VAL A 107 18.89 -26.07 -6.71
N ILE A 108 18.10 -25.51 -5.79
CA ILE A 108 16.65 -25.66 -5.80
C ILE A 108 16.01 -24.47 -6.50
N LEU A 109 15.51 -24.71 -7.71
CA LEU A 109 14.58 -23.83 -8.40
C LEU A 109 13.24 -23.80 -7.64
N PRO A 110 12.57 -22.64 -7.52
CA PRO A 110 11.26 -22.56 -6.88
C PRO A 110 10.26 -23.50 -7.59
N LYS A 111 9.43 -24.18 -6.79
CA LYS A 111 8.35 -25.02 -7.32
C LYS A 111 7.31 -24.13 -8.01
N PRO A 112 6.85 -24.47 -9.21
CA PRO A 112 5.81 -23.71 -9.89
C PRO A 112 4.52 -23.73 -9.04
N VAL A 113 3.94 -22.54 -8.83
CA VAL A 113 2.62 -22.40 -8.21
C VAL A 113 1.56 -22.85 -9.22
N ALA A 114 0.87 -23.96 -8.93
CA ALA A 114 -0.21 -24.46 -9.76
C ALA A 114 -1.54 -23.86 -9.29
N SER A 115 -2.19 -23.03 -10.10
CA SER A 115 -3.53 -22.50 -9.80
C SER A 115 -4.59 -23.59 -9.99
N SER A 116 -5.43 -23.83 -8.98
CA SER A 116 -6.38 -24.95 -8.94
C SER A 116 -7.75 -24.71 -9.60
N THR A 117 -8.10 -23.48 -10.01
CA THR A 117 -9.44 -23.15 -10.58
C THR A 117 -9.37 -22.16 -11.76
N PHE A 118 -10.37 -22.23 -12.66
CA PHE A 118 -10.47 -21.37 -13.86
C PHE A 118 -10.53 -19.86 -13.55
N LEU A 119 -11.26 -19.48 -12.50
CA LEU A 119 -11.36 -18.07 -12.07
C LEU A 119 -10.02 -17.56 -11.53
N ASN A 120 -9.33 -18.37 -10.72
CA ASN A 120 -8.01 -18.02 -10.21
C ASN A 120 -6.98 -17.95 -11.33
N ALA A 121 -7.00 -18.89 -12.29
CA ALA A 121 -6.11 -18.87 -13.45
C ALA A 121 -6.35 -17.61 -14.32
N SER A 122 -7.60 -17.21 -14.51
CA SER A 122 -7.95 -16.00 -15.27
C SER A 122 -7.46 -14.73 -14.56
N ALA A 123 -7.72 -14.60 -13.26
CA ALA A 123 -7.26 -13.46 -12.47
C ALA A 123 -5.72 -13.40 -12.38
N TYR A 124 -5.08 -14.56 -12.19
CA TYR A 124 -3.63 -14.69 -12.16
C TYR A 124 -3.02 -14.26 -13.50
N ASN A 125 -3.49 -14.76 -14.64
CA ASN A 125 -2.94 -14.39 -15.94
C ASN A 125 -3.09 -12.89 -16.26
N LEU A 126 -4.17 -12.25 -15.80
CA LEU A 126 -4.38 -10.81 -15.99
C LEU A 126 -3.43 -9.96 -15.15
N LEU A 127 -3.16 -10.38 -13.90
CA LEU A 127 -2.40 -9.59 -12.92
C LEU A 127 -0.92 -9.96 -12.87
N ALA A 128 -0.56 -11.20 -13.19
CA ALA A 128 0.81 -11.70 -13.06
C ALA A 128 1.75 -11.02 -14.04
N VAL A 129 1.36 -10.86 -15.31
CA VAL A 129 2.23 -10.19 -16.30
C VAL A 129 2.59 -8.75 -15.90
N PRO A 130 1.63 -7.85 -15.62
CA PRO A 130 1.97 -6.50 -15.18
C PRO A 130 2.71 -6.49 -13.84
N TYR A 131 2.40 -7.42 -12.93
CA TYR A 131 3.11 -7.58 -11.67
C TYR A 131 4.59 -7.93 -11.90
N TYR A 132 4.91 -9.03 -12.60
CA TYR A 132 6.30 -9.45 -12.77
C TYR A 132 7.12 -8.50 -13.63
N LEU A 133 6.54 -7.86 -14.65
CA LEU A 133 7.22 -6.80 -15.41
C LEU A 133 7.58 -5.63 -14.50
N SER A 134 6.63 -5.18 -13.66
CA SER A 134 6.88 -4.10 -12.71
C SER A 134 7.89 -4.50 -11.63
N SER A 135 7.86 -5.76 -11.17
CA SER A 135 8.84 -6.32 -10.24
C SER A 135 10.25 -6.37 -10.83
N GLN A 136 10.40 -6.66 -12.13
CA GLN A 136 11.71 -6.61 -12.80
C GLN A 136 12.25 -5.18 -12.88
N VAL A 137 11.41 -4.20 -13.24
CA VAL A 137 11.80 -2.79 -13.30
C VAL A 137 12.21 -2.28 -11.91
N LEU A 138 11.43 -2.60 -10.89
CA LEU A 138 11.75 -2.25 -9.50
C LEU A 138 12.98 -3.00 -8.99
N GLY A 139 13.20 -4.25 -9.41
CA GLY A 139 14.41 -4.99 -9.12
C GLY A 139 15.65 -4.29 -9.70
N GLY A 140 15.57 -3.78 -10.93
CA GLY A 140 16.63 -2.97 -11.53
C GLY A 140 16.88 -1.67 -10.76
N PHE A 141 15.81 -0.97 -10.36
CA PHE A 141 15.92 0.24 -9.52
C PHE A 141 16.60 -0.05 -8.17
N LEU A 142 16.16 -1.11 -7.48
CA LEU A 142 16.72 -1.52 -6.19
C LEU A 142 18.19 -1.93 -6.32
N SER A 143 18.54 -2.68 -7.36
CA SER A 143 19.94 -3.07 -7.62
C SER A 143 20.83 -1.83 -7.79
N ALA A 144 20.39 -0.83 -8.56
CA ALA A 144 21.12 0.44 -8.71
C ALA A 144 21.24 1.23 -7.40
N ARG A 145 20.20 1.22 -6.55
CA ARG A 145 20.23 1.86 -5.23
C ARG A 145 21.19 1.17 -4.27
N ILE A 146 21.15 -0.17 -4.23
CA ILE A 146 22.07 -0.96 -3.41
C ILE A 146 23.51 -0.75 -3.88
N GLU A 147 23.76 -0.71 -5.19
CA GLU A 147 25.09 -0.43 -5.75
C GLU A 147 25.60 0.95 -5.33
N THR A 148 24.73 1.97 -5.34
CA THR A 148 25.07 3.32 -4.84
C THR A 148 25.42 3.27 -3.35
N TYR A 149 24.66 2.53 -2.56
CA TYR A 149 24.94 2.35 -1.13
C TYR A 149 26.25 1.60 -0.87
N CYS A 150 26.57 0.58 -1.66
CA CYS A 150 27.84 -0.16 -1.55
C CYS A 150 29.08 0.72 -1.78
N GLN A 151 28.94 1.87 -2.45
CA GLN A 151 30.03 2.83 -2.66
C GLN A 151 30.18 3.84 -1.51
N SER A 152 29.23 3.88 -0.58
CA SER A 152 29.19 4.83 0.53
C SER A 152 30.24 4.56 1.61
N GLN A 153 30.56 5.58 2.40
CA GLN A 153 31.47 5.44 3.55
C GLN A 153 30.88 4.56 4.66
N SER A 154 29.56 4.64 4.89
CA SER A 154 28.85 3.80 5.88
C SER A 154 28.94 2.32 5.53
N PHE A 155 28.82 1.96 4.25
CA PHE A 155 28.99 0.58 3.83
C PHE A 155 30.42 0.10 4.02
N LYS A 156 31.43 0.92 3.67
CA LYS A 156 32.85 0.54 3.86
C LYS A 156 33.19 0.28 5.33
N ALA A 157 32.75 1.18 6.22
CA ALA A 157 32.95 1.00 7.67
C ALA A 157 32.28 -0.27 8.18
N PHE A 158 31.04 -0.54 7.77
CA PHE A 158 30.36 -1.80 8.11
C PHE A 158 31.07 -3.04 7.54
N ALA A 159 31.52 -2.97 6.28
CA ALA A 159 32.17 -4.09 5.61
C ALA A 159 33.51 -4.44 6.29
N ASP A 160 34.29 -3.45 6.71
CA ASP A 160 35.53 -3.66 7.47
C ASP A 160 35.24 -4.41 8.78
N ASP A 161 34.27 -3.95 9.58
CA ASP A 161 33.84 -4.60 10.83
C ASP A 161 33.30 -6.03 10.57
N TYR A 162 32.52 -6.22 9.50
CA TYR A 162 31.94 -7.51 9.11
C TYR A 162 33.00 -8.54 8.72
N TYR A 163 33.98 -8.13 7.93
CA TYR A 163 35.04 -9.01 7.46
C TYR A 163 36.13 -9.27 8.51
N GLU A 164 36.30 -8.37 9.48
CA GLU A 164 37.11 -8.65 10.67
C GLU A 164 36.49 -9.78 11.51
N LEU A 165 35.16 -9.78 11.66
CA LEU A 165 34.43 -10.79 12.43
C LEU A 165 34.36 -12.16 11.74
N LEU A 166 33.98 -12.20 10.46
CA LEU A 166 33.66 -13.45 9.76
C LEU A 166 34.79 -13.96 8.85
N GLY A 167 35.84 -13.15 8.67
CA GLY A 167 36.91 -13.41 7.73
C GLY A 167 36.59 -12.96 6.31
N LYS A 168 37.63 -12.64 5.53
CA LYS A 168 37.55 -12.23 4.12
C LYS A 168 37.40 -13.44 3.19
N ASP A 169 36.36 -14.24 3.42
CA ASP A 169 36.04 -15.45 2.68
C ASP A 169 34.92 -15.20 1.64
N GLY A 170 34.88 -16.00 0.56
CA GLY A 170 33.82 -15.90 -0.45
C GLY A 170 32.42 -16.22 0.08
N GLU A 171 32.34 -17.04 1.13
CA GLU A 171 31.09 -17.39 1.80
C GLU A 171 30.53 -16.22 2.62
N ALA A 172 31.38 -15.44 3.27
CA ALA A 172 30.98 -14.21 3.97
C ALA A 172 30.44 -13.16 2.97
N ALA A 173 31.13 -12.96 1.85
CA ALA A 173 30.63 -12.10 0.78
C ALA A 173 29.29 -12.58 0.20
N THR A 174 29.12 -13.89 0.03
CA THR A 174 27.87 -14.49 -0.47
C THR A 174 26.73 -14.35 0.55
N LEU A 175 27.02 -14.52 1.84
CA LEU A 175 26.06 -14.33 2.92
C LEU A 175 25.54 -12.89 2.97
N LEU A 176 26.44 -11.91 2.92
CA LEU A 176 26.08 -10.49 2.93
C LEU A 176 25.29 -10.09 1.68
N ALA A 177 25.71 -10.55 0.50
CA ALA A 177 25.01 -10.29 -0.76
C ALA A 177 23.59 -10.89 -0.73
N ARG A 178 23.43 -12.10 -0.19
CA ARG A 178 22.13 -12.75 -0.08
C ARG A 178 21.23 -12.08 0.94
N TYR A 179 21.76 -11.65 2.08
CA TYR A 179 21.02 -10.86 3.06
C TYR A 179 20.40 -9.61 2.43
N GLN A 180 21.20 -8.81 1.73
CA GLN A 180 20.71 -7.60 1.05
C GLN A 180 19.74 -7.94 -0.08
N SER A 181 20.00 -9.00 -0.84
CA SER A 181 19.14 -9.44 -1.94
C SER A 181 17.76 -9.88 -1.44
N ASP A 182 17.69 -10.64 -0.35
CA ASP A 182 16.41 -11.12 0.20
C ASP A 182 15.61 -9.97 0.83
N ARG A 183 16.28 -9.02 1.51
CA ARG A 183 15.64 -7.79 2.00
C ARG A 183 15.18 -6.88 0.86
N GLY A 184 15.98 -6.75 -0.20
CA GLY A 184 15.61 -6.01 -1.41
C GLY A 184 14.39 -6.61 -2.11
N LYS A 185 14.33 -7.94 -2.24
CA LYS A 185 13.15 -8.64 -2.78
C LYS A 185 11.90 -8.38 -1.94
N ALA A 186 12.02 -8.41 -0.61
CA ALA A 186 10.92 -8.09 0.29
C ALA A 186 10.38 -6.66 0.08
N ALA A 187 11.24 -5.70 -0.31
CA ALA A 187 10.86 -4.31 -0.58
C ALA A 187 10.11 -4.10 -1.90
N ILE A 188 10.13 -5.06 -2.83
CA ILE A 188 9.43 -4.94 -4.13
C ILE A 188 7.92 -4.74 -3.92
N ASN A 189 7.29 -5.54 -3.05
CA ASN A 189 5.86 -5.47 -2.81
C ASN A 189 5.39 -4.13 -2.19
N PRO A 190 6.07 -3.59 -1.15
CA PRO A 190 5.82 -2.23 -0.67
C PRO A 190 6.01 -1.15 -1.75
N LEU A 191 7.04 -1.25 -2.59
CA LEU A 191 7.28 -0.30 -3.68
C LEU A 191 6.19 -0.37 -4.77
N LEU A 192 5.76 -1.57 -5.16
CA LEU A 192 4.63 -1.76 -6.08
C LEU A 192 3.35 -1.17 -5.51
N SER A 193 3.10 -1.37 -4.21
CA SER A 193 1.95 -0.79 -3.52
C SER A 193 2.00 0.74 -3.56
N LEU A 194 3.17 1.35 -3.32
CA LEU A 194 3.36 2.79 -3.44
C LEU A 194 3.07 3.28 -4.87
N VAL A 195 3.63 2.63 -5.89
CA VAL A 195 3.38 2.96 -7.31
C VAL A 195 1.90 2.87 -7.65
N TYR A 196 1.24 1.80 -7.21
CA TYR A 196 -0.20 1.61 -7.39
C TYR A 196 -1.01 2.79 -6.81
N PHE A 197 -0.73 3.20 -5.57
CA PHE A 197 -1.45 4.31 -4.94
C PHE A 197 -1.11 5.67 -5.57
N ILE A 198 0.10 5.87 -6.08
CA ILE A 198 0.46 7.07 -6.86
C ILE A 198 -0.36 7.12 -8.15
N VAL A 199 -0.43 6.03 -8.91
CA VAL A 199 -1.22 5.96 -10.15
C VAL A 199 -2.71 6.15 -9.86
N ALA A 200 -3.23 5.54 -8.78
CA ALA A 200 -4.60 5.75 -8.33
C ALA A 200 -4.86 7.22 -8.00
N PHE A 201 -3.97 7.87 -7.24
CA PHE A 201 -4.11 9.29 -6.90
C PHE A 201 -4.09 10.19 -8.13
N LEU A 202 -3.15 9.97 -9.06
CA LEU A 202 -3.02 10.76 -10.29
C LEU A 202 -4.20 10.54 -11.26
N SER A 203 -4.79 9.35 -11.27
CA SER A 203 -5.95 9.03 -12.11
C SER A 203 -7.30 9.43 -11.50
N ALA A 204 -7.32 9.82 -10.21
CA ALA A 204 -8.53 10.24 -9.51
C ALA A 204 -9.36 11.31 -10.26
N PRO A 205 -8.80 12.37 -10.86
CA PRO A 205 -9.59 13.38 -11.58
C PRO A 205 -10.35 12.84 -12.79
N VAL A 206 -9.86 11.74 -13.40
CA VAL A 206 -10.49 11.10 -14.56
C VAL A 206 -11.62 10.19 -14.11
N TRP A 207 -11.37 9.36 -13.09
CA TRP A 207 -12.31 8.33 -12.61
C TRP A 207 -13.39 8.85 -11.67
N THR A 208 -13.14 9.95 -10.96
CA THR A 208 -14.16 10.57 -10.09
C THR A 208 -15.30 11.24 -10.87
N ARG A 209 -15.05 11.67 -12.13
CA ARG A 209 -16.08 12.31 -12.99
C ARG A 209 -17.27 11.39 -13.30
N PRO A 210 -17.09 10.16 -13.83
CA PRO A 210 -18.21 9.26 -14.07
C PRO A 210 -18.90 8.84 -12.77
N LEU A 211 -18.14 8.60 -11.69
CA LEU A 211 -18.71 8.28 -10.38
C LEU A 211 -19.59 9.42 -9.85
N ARG A 212 -19.14 10.68 -10.04
CA ARG A 212 -19.93 11.86 -9.70
C ARG A 212 -21.22 11.92 -10.51
N ARG A 213 -21.20 11.62 -11.82
CA ARG A 213 -22.41 11.59 -12.66
C ARG A 213 -23.42 10.56 -12.15
N VAL A 214 -22.97 9.33 -11.86
CA VAL A 214 -23.81 8.27 -11.30
C VAL A 214 -24.40 8.71 -9.95
N ALA A 215 -23.56 9.24 -9.06
CA ALA A 215 -23.98 9.78 -7.78
C ALA A 215 -25.01 10.91 -7.93
N THR A 216 -24.81 11.86 -8.85
CA THR A 216 -25.76 12.96 -9.07
C THR A 216 -27.09 12.49 -9.65
N LEU A 217 -27.07 11.55 -10.59
CA LEU A 217 -28.29 11.02 -11.21
C LEU A 217 -29.13 10.26 -10.17
N TRP A 218 -28.49 9.42 -9.36
CA TRP A 218 -29.17 8.66 -8.32
C TRP A 218 -29.71 9.55 -7.20
N ARG A 219 -28.98 10.62 -6.86
CA ARG A 219 -29.36 11.54 -5.78
C ARG A 219 -30.28 12.68 -6.22
N ALA A 220 -30.44 12.92 -7.51
CA ALA A 220 -31.33 13.94 -8.07
C ALA A 220 -32.74 13.97 -7.42
N PRO A 221 -33.45 12.84 -7.22
CA PRO A 221 -34.76 12.86 -6.56
C PRO A 221 -34.75 13.22 -5.07
N PHE A 222 -33.58 13.23 -4.42
CA PHE A 222 -33.42 13.46 -2.97
C PHE A 222 -32.58 14.71 -2.63
N GLY A 223 -32.07 15.42 -3.64
CA GLY A 223 -31.14 16.55 -3.50
C GLY A 223 -29.70 16.20 -3.91
N PRO A 224 -29.00 17.06 -4.69
CA PRO A 224 -27.67 16.76 -5.25
C PRO A 224 -26.51 16.88 -4.25
N ASP A 225 -26.80 17.25 -3.00
CA ASP A 225 -25.77 17.56 -2.01
C ASP A 225 -24.85 16.38 -1.72
N GLY A 226 -23.54 16.65 -1.77
CA GLY A 226 -22.49 15.70 -1.43
C GLY A 226 -22.20 14.60 -2.43
N ALA A 227 -22.75 14.68 -3.64
CA ALA A 227 -22.38 13.77 -4.73
C ALA A 227 -20.87 13.80 -5.08
N SER A 228 -20.22 14.96 -4.93
CA SER A 228 -18.77 15.10 -5.16
C SER A 228 -17.93 14.42 -4.08
N ALA A 229 -18.25 14.65 -2.80
CA ALA A 229 -17.56 14.03 -1.68
C ALA A 229 -17.75 12.51 -1.67
N ALA A 230 -18.98 12.05 -1.96
CA ALA A 230 -19.29 10.63 -2.13
C ALA A 230 -18.48 10.01 -3.26
N ALA A 231 -18.41 10.64 -4.44
CA ALA A 231 -17.65 10.12 -5.57
C ALA A 231 -16.15 10.02 -5.28
N ALA A 232 -15.57 11.01 -4.60
CA ALA A 232 -14.17 10.99 -4.21
C ALA A 232 -13.87 9.89 -3.17
N PHE A 233 -14.73 9.75 -2.16
CA PHE A 233 -14.55 8.74 -1.12
C PHE A 233 -14.78 7.31 -1.66
N SER A 234 -15.82 7.11 -2.47
CA SER A 234 -16.08 5.83 -3.13
C SER A 234 -14.96 5.45 -4.09
N TYR A 235 -14.35 6.41 -4.79
CA TYR A 235 -13.17 6.14 -5.62
C TYR A 235 -12.01 5.58 -4.78
N ALA A 236 -11.69 6.22 -3.65
CA ALA A 236 -10.65 5.73 -2.74
C ALA A 236 -10.94 4.31 -2.23
N LEU A 237 -12.19 4.02 -1.89
CA LEU A 237 -12.62 2.68 -1.46
C LEU A 237 -12.57 1.64 -2.59
N ILE A 238 -12.90 2.02 -3.83
CA ILE A 238 -12.76 1.14 -5.01
C ILE A 238 -11.29 0.82 -5.25
N CYS A 239 -10.39 1.80 -5.14
CA CYS A 239 -8.95 1.57 -5.23
C CYS A 239 -8.49 0.57 -4.16
N LEU A 240 -8.88 0.78 -2.90
CA LEU A 240 -8.59 -0.17 -1.82
C LEU A 240 -9.15 -1.57 -2.10
N ALA A 241 -10.37 -1.67 -2.62
CA ALA A 241 -10.97 -2.95 -2.97
C ALA A 241 -10.17 -3.68 -4.06
N THR A 242 -9.75 -2.97 -5.10
CA THR A 242 -8.93 -3.55 -6.18
C THR A 242 -7.53 -3.93 -5.69
N PHE A 243 -6.95 -3.14 -4.77
CA PHE A 243 -5.67 -3.46 -4.14
C PHE A 243 -5.75 -4.76 -3.33
N TYR A 244 -6.71 -4.88 -2.43
CA TYR A 244 -6.88 -6.09 -1.63
C TYR A 244 -7.26 -7.30 -2.49
N PHE A 245 -8.07 -7.12 -3.54
CA PHE A 245 -8.33 -8.19 -4.49
C PHE A 245 -7.05 -8.66 -5.20
N SER A 246 -6.20 -7.73 -5.64
CA SER A 246 -4.92 -8.08 -6.28
C SER A 246 -3.96 -8.79 -5.33
N GLN A 247 -3.92 -8.37 -4.05
CA GLN A 247 -3.14 -9.08 -3.03
C GLN A 247 -3.65 -10.50 -2.80
N ALA A 248 -4.97 -10.72 -2.79
CA ALA A 248 -5.51 -12.06 -2.60
C ALA A 248 -5.13 -13.04 -3.73
N VAL A 249 -4.95 -12.53 -4.95
CA VAL A 249 -4.60 -13.34 -6.12
C VAL A 249 -3.10 -13.63 -6.16
N LEU A 250 -2.25 -12.69 -5.71
CA LEU A 250 -0.79 -12.78 -5.82
C LEU A 250 -0.11 -13.29 -4.55
N VAL A 251 -0.74 -13.12 -3.39
CA VAL A 251 -0.20 -13.48 -2.07
C VAL A 251 -1.17 -14.44 -1.37
N GLU A 252 -0.96 -15.74 -1.58
CA GLU A 252 -1.86 -16.78 -1.07
C GLU A 252 -1.98 -16.80 0.46
N SER A 253 -0.91 -16.42 1.18
CA SER A 253 -0.86 -16.45 2.64
C SER A 253 -1.85 -15.51 3.32
N THR A 254 -2.30 -14.45 2.64
CA THR A 254 -3.24 -13.45 3.17
C THR A 254 -4.54 -13.38 2.37
N ALA A 255 -4.81 -14.38 1.52
CA ALA A 255 -5.91 -14.33 0.56
C ALA A 255 -7.29 -14.14 1.22
N ALA A 256 -7.60 -14.89 2.28
CA ALA A 256 -8.90 -14.82 2.95
C ALA A 256 -9.18 -13.43 3.57
N GLN A 257 -8.19 -12.86 4.27
CA GLN A 257 -8.31 -11.53 4.88
C GLN A 257 -8.44 -10.44 3.82
N SER A 258 -7.66 -10.56 2.74
CA SER A 258 -7.66 -9.60 1.63
C SER A 258 -8.98 -9.63 0.85
N ILE A 259 -9.57 -10.80 0.62
CA ILE A 259 -10.91 -10.89 -0.02
C ILE A 259 -11.96 -10.21 0.85
N LEU A 260 -11.96 -10.46 2.17
CA LEU A 260 -12.93 -9.84 3.08
C LEU A 260 -12.75 -8.32 3.15
N ALA A 261 -11.51 -7.82 3.19
CA ALA A 261 -11.21 -6.40 3.12
C ALA A 261 -11.66 -5.79 1.77
N GLY A 262 -11.45 -6.51 0.67
CA GLY A 262 -11.89 -6.09 -0.66
C GLY A 262 -13.41 -5.98 -0.79
N ILE A 263 -14.15 -6.99 -0.31
CA ILE A 263 -15.62 -7.00 -0.31
C ILE A 263 -16.18 -5.88 0.56
N THR A 264 -15.62 -5.70 1.76
CA THR A 264 -16.08 -4.63 2.68
C THR A 264 -15.83 -3.24 2.11
N CYS A 265 -14.65 -2.99 1.51
CA CYS A 265 -14.37 -1.73 0.81
C CYS A 265 -15.29 -1.51 -0.40
N GLY A 266 -15.54 -2.55 -1.20
CA GLY A 266 -16.43 -2.48 -2.36
C GLY A 266 -17.89 -2.20 -1.96
N ALA A 267 -18.39 -2.92 -0.94
CA ALA A 267 -19.74 -2.70 -0.40
C ALA A 267 -19.89 -1.29 0.18
N LEU A 268 -18.89 -0.80 0.92
CA LEU A 268 -18.89 0.56 1.45
C LEU A 268 -18.85 1.60 0.32
N ALA A 269 -18.09 1.37 -0.75
CA ALA A 269 -18.04 2.26 -1.91
C ALA A 269 -19.41 2.36 -2.60
N ILE A 270 -20.09 1.23 -2.79
CA ILE A 270 -21.44 1.17 -3.37
C ILE A 270 -22.43 1.90 -2.47
N TYR A 271 -22.41 1.64 -1.16
CA TYR A 271 -23.26 2.33 -0.19
C TYR A 271 -23.04 3.85 -0.21
N MET A 272 -21.78 4.28 -0.29
CA MET A 272 -21.42 5.69 -0.39
C MET A 272 -21.84 6.32 -1.72
N LEU A 273 -21.97 5.57 -2.83
CA LEU A 273 -22.50 6.10 -4.10
C LEU A 273 -24.03 6.15 -4.10
N LEU A 274 -24.67 5.13 -3.53
CA LEU A 274 -26.11 4.85 -3.63
C LEU A 274 -26.71 4.67 -2.23
N PRO A 275 -26.77 5.73 -1.40
CA PRO A 275 -27.31 5.62 -0.05
C PRO A 275 -28.83 5.53 -0.09
N VAL A 276 -29.36 4.31 -0.04
CA VAL A 276 -30.80 4.06 0.03
C VAL A 276 -31.16 3.62 1.44
N GLN A 277 -32.05 4.35 2.09
CA GLN A 277 -32.76 3.87 3.26
C GLN A 277 -34.26 3.94 3.01
N VAL A 278 -34.92 2.81 3.23
CA VAL A 278 -36.38 2.70 3.23
C VAL A 278 -36.83 2.97 4.66
N ILE A 279 -37.59 4.05 4.85
CA ILE A 279 -38.19 4.39 6.14
C ILE A 279 -39.69 4.16 6.01
N VAL A 280 -40.25 3.35 6.90
CA VAL A 280 -41.71 3.23 7.06
C VAL A 280 -42.15 4.41 7.92
N ASP A 281 -42.91 5.33 7.34
CA ASP A 281 -43.46 6.47 8.09
C ASP A 281 -44.58 5.99 9.03
N ALA A 282 -44.95 6.82 10.01
CA ALA A 282 -46.01 6.53 10.98
C ALA A 282 -47.40 6.30 10.34
N GLN A 283 -47.54 6.61 9.05
CA GLN A 283 -48.73 6.41 8.22
C GLN A 283 -48.62 5.17 7.30
N GLU A 284 -47.68 4.25 7.56
CA GLU A 284 -47.37 3.06 6.73
C GLU A 284 -46.91 3.36 5.29
N VAL A 285 -46.58 4.62 4.98
CA VAL A 285 -46.02 5.00 3.68
C VAL A 285 -44.52 4.74 3.67
N LEU A 286 -44.06 3.94 2.70
CA LEU A 286 -42.63 3.71 2.46
C LEU A 286 -42.02 4.97 1.83
N THR A 287 -41.23 5.71 2.61
CA THR A 287 -40.48 6.87 2.12
C THR A 287 -39.02 6.50 1.91
N LEU A 288 -38.53 6.72 0.69
CA LEU A 288 -37.10 6.64 0.37
C LEU A 288 -36.47 7.98 0.79
N ARG A 289 -35.47 7.94 1.66
CA ARG A 289 -34.69 9.12 2.03
C ARG A 289 -33.20 8.89 1.81
N HIS A 290 -32.52 9.97 1.42
CA HIS A 290 -31.07 10.00 1.38
C HIS A 290 -30.51 10.19 2.79
N THR A 291 -29.56 9.34 3.17
CA THR A 291 -29.05 9.26 4.54
C THR A 291 -27.73 10.01 4.77
N LEU A 292 -27.02 10.38 3.71
CA LEU A 292 -25.61 10.77 3.79
C LEU A 292 -25.41 12.26 3.49
N THR A 293 -25.45 13.10 4.51
CA THR A 293 -25.01 14.50 4.37
C THR A 293 -23.50 14.58 4.10
N ASN A 294 -23.04 15.66 3.47
CA ASN A 294 -21.61 15.96 3.29
C ASN A 294 -20.80 15.81 4.59
N LYS A 295 -21.36 16.29 5.71
CA LYS A 295 -20.74 16.18 7.03
C LYS A 295 -20.53 14.72 7.43
N ARG A 296 -21.51 13.83 7.23
CA ARG A 296 -21.39 12.40 7.54
C ARG A 296 -20.33 11.72 6.67
N ILE A 297 -20.30 12.02 5.37
CA ILE A 297 -19.28 11.48 4.45
C ILE A 297 -17.87 11.90 4.89
N MET A 298 -17.67 13.17 5.25
CA MET A 298 -16.38 13.66 5.76
C MET A 298 -15.97 12.99 7.06
N VAL A 299 -16.90 12.75 7.99
CA VAL A 299 -16.63 12.01 9.23
C VAL A 299 -16.21 10.58 8.92
N CYS A 300 -16.94 9.86 8.06
CA CYS A 300 -16.56 8.51 7.65
C CYS A 300 -15.18 8.48 6.99
N ALA A 301 -14.89 9.42 6.09
CA ALA A 301 -13.59 9.53 5.45
C ALA A 301 -12.46 9.79 6.47
N TRP A 302 -12.70 10.65 7.46
CA TRP A 302 -11.73 10.93 8.52
C TRP A 302 -11.50 9.73 9.45
N VAL A 303 -12.53 8.96 9.78
CA VAL A 303 -12.39 7.72 10.56
C VAL A 303 -11.52 6.72 9.80
N VAL A 304 -11.80 6.50 8.50
CA VAL A 304 -10.98 5.61 7.66
C VAL A 304 -9.53 6.10 7.58
N ALA A 305 -9.31 7.40 7.35
CA ALA A 305 -7.97 8.00 7.33
C ALA A 305 -7.24 7.83 8.68
N SER A 306 -7.96 7.92 9.80
CA SER A 306 -7.41 7.73 11.14
C SER A 306 -6.97 6.27 11.37
N LEU A 307 -7.73 5.29 10.89
CA LEU A 307 -7.33 3.88 10.94
C LEU A 307 -6.04 3.64 10.15
N PHE A 308 -5.89 4.24 8.98
CA PHE A 308 -4.63 4.18 8.23
C PHE A 308 -3.47 4.83 8.99
N CYS A 309 -3.69 6.00 9.61
CA CYS A 309 -2.66 6.66 10.43
C CYS A 309 -2.21 5.78 11.59
N ILE A 310 -3.15 5.13 12.28
CA ILE A 310 -2.86 4.18 13.37
C ILE A 310 -2.01 3.03 12.82
N GLN A 311 -2.42 2.42 11.70
CA GLN A 311 -1.68 1.30 11.11
C GLN A 311 -0.24 1.71 10.70
N PHE A 312 -0.07 2.88 10.07
CA PHE A 312 1.27 3.38 9.72
C PHE A 312 2.14 3.64 10.94
N LEU A 313 1.58 4.22 12.01
CA LEU A 313 2.31 4.42 13.27
C LEU A 313 2.67 3.08 13.94
N THR A 314 1.80 2.08 13.86
CA THR A 314 2.09 0.73 14.35
C THR A 314 3.27 0.12 13.59
N TRP A 315 3.27 0.18 12.26
CA TRP A 315 4.40 -0.28 11.45
C TRP A 315 5.71 0.48 11.70
N LEU A 316 5.64 1.78 12.02
CA LEU A 316 6.85 2.52 12.37
C LEU A 316 7.41 2.14 13.75
N LYS A 317 6.55 1.69 14.66
CA LYS A 317 6.94 1.27 16.01
C LYS A 317 7.37 -0.19 16.09
N GLN A 318 6.75 -1.08 15.31
CA GLN A 318 6.98 -2.52 15.37
C GLN A 318 8.10 -2.97 14.43
N GLY A 319 8.42 -2.19 13.40
CA GLY A 319 9.33 -2.63 12.35
C GLY A 319 10.77 -2.62 12.84
N VAL A 320 11.40 -3.79 12.87
CA VAL A 320 12.81 -3.96 13.25
C VAL A 320 13.59 -4.53 12.06
N LEU A 321 14.92 -4.42 12.05
CA LEU A 321 15.78 -5.00 11.01
C LEU A 321 15.54 -6.50 10.76
N THR A 322 15.22 -7.28 11.81
CA THR A 322 15.00 -8.73 11.72
C THR A 322 13.67 -9.06 11.03
N ASP A 323 12.62 -8.30 11.34
CA ASP A 323 11.29 -8.39 10.72
C ASP A 323 10.83 -7.00 10.26
N PRO A 324 11.29 -6.56 9.08
CA PRO A 324 11.10 -5.19 8.63
C PRO A 324 9.66 -5.00 8.15
N ASP A 325 8.99 -4.02 8.75
CA ASP A 325 7.68 -3.60 8.31
C ASP A 325 7.70 -2.98 6.90
N PRO A 326 6.55 -2.94 6.19
CA PRO A 326 6.46 -2.42 4.83
C PRO A 326 7.01 -1.00 4.67
N LEU A 327 6.83 -0.13 5.66
CA LEU A 327 7.36 1.24 5.65
C LEU A 327 8.88 1.27 5.79
N THR A 328 9.45 0.40 6.63
CA THR A 328 10.90 0.28 6.80
C THR A 328 11.52 -0.18 5.49
N LEU A 329 10.95 -1.21 4.86
CA LEU A 329 11.39 -1.71 3.55
C LEU A 329 11.31 -0.65 2.45
N LEU A 330 10.27 0.17 2.46
CA LEU A 330 10.11 1.27 1.50
C LEU A 330 11.21 2.32 1.68
N ILE A 331 11.48 2.75 2.93
CA ILE A 331 12.55 3.71 3.23
C ILE A 331 13.92 3.14 2.81
N CYS A 332 14.21 1.90 3.22
CA CYS A 332 15.43 1.19 2.85
C CYS A 332 15.57 1.05 1.32
N GLY A 333 14.48 0.78 0.61
CA GLY A 333 14.47 0.68 -0.85
C GLY A 333 14.81 2.00 -1.57
N PHE A 334 14.43 3.15 -1.01
CA PHE A 334 14.82 4.45 -1.57
C PHE A 334 16.26 4.83 -1.24
N ILE A 335 16.73 4.52 -0.02
CA ILE A 335 18.09 4.83 0.43
C ILE A 335 19.11 3.86 -0.20
N GLY A 336 18.72 2.61 -0.45
CA GLY A 336 19.61 1.51 -0.83
C GLY A 336 20.27 0.81 0.36
N ASP A 337 19.99 1.27 1.59
CA ASP A 337 20.53 0.70 2.82
C ASP A 337 19.52 -0.28 3.44
N PHE A 338 19.82 -1.58 3.34
CA PHE A 338 19.08 -2.67 3.98
C PHE A 338 19.82 -3.26 5.20
N ILE A 339 20.96 -2.67 5.57
CA ILE A 339 21.83 -3.12 6.65
C ILE A 339 21.52 -2.36 7.92
N HIS A 340 21.35 -1.05 7.83
CA HIS A 340 21.06 -0.20 8.98
C HIS A 340 19.58 0.16 9.06
N GLU A 341 19.11 0.33 10.29
CA GLU A 341 17.75 0.78 10.53
C GLU A 341 17.66 2.30 10.33
N PRO A 342 16.69 2.81 9.52
CA PRO A 342 16.56 4.24 9.27
C PRO A 342 15.82 4.95 10.42
N VAL A 343 16.35 4.87 11.66
CA VAL A 343 15.71 5.34 12.89
C VAL A 343 15.33 6.83 12.83
N ALA A 344 16.24 7.68 12.35
CA ALA A 344 15.98 9.11 12.21
C ALA A 344 14.80 9.40 11.25
N VAL A 345 14.73 8.69 10.13
CA VAL A 345 13.65 8.84 9.15
C VAL A 345 12.33 8.32 9.72
N LYS A 346 12.34 7.21 10.46
CA LYS A 346 11.15 6.68 11.15
C LYS A 346 10.59 7.67 12.16
N HIS A 347 11.44 8.28 12.99
CA HIS A 347 11.00 9.30 13.95
C HIS A 347 10.44 10.55 13.26
N PHE A 348 11.10 11.02 12.21
CA PHE A 348 10.59 12.14 11.41
C PHE A 348 9.22 11.83 10.78
N LEU A 349 9.05 10.63 10.20
CA LEU A 349 7.79 10.24 9.60
C LEU A 349 6.67 10.08 10.65
N ALA A 350 6.98 9.48 11.81
CA ALA A 350 6.03 9.32 12.89
C ALA A 350 5.54 10.68 13.44
N THR A 351 6.46 11.64 13.62
CA THR A 351 6.11 13.00 14.05
C THR A 351 5.30 13.74 13.00
N ALA A 352 5.66 13.63 11.71
CA ALA A 352 4.89 14.23 10.61
C ALA A 352 3.46 13.69 10.54
N ILE A 353 3.27 12.36 10.66
CA ILE A 353 1.95 11.73 10.69
C ILE A 353 1.14 12.22 11.90
N ALA A 354 1.76 12.27 13.09
CA ALA A 354 1.09 12.74 14.30
C ALA A 354 0.62 14.20 14.17
N VAL A 355 1.48 15.10 13.67
CA VAL A 355 1.14 16.52 13.46
C VAL A 355 0.01 16.66 12.44
N LEU A 356 0.08 15.96 11.31
CA LEU A 356 -0.96 15.99 10.28
C LEU A 356 -2.29 15.46 10.83
N TRP A 357 -2.27 14.36 11.57
CA TRP A 357 -3.46 13.81 12.20
C TRP A 357 -4.07 14.78 13.22
N SER A 358 -3.26 15.39 14.10
CA SER A 358 -3.72 16.39 15.06
C SER A 358 -4.35 17.61 14.38
N ALA A 359 -3.78 18.10 13.28
CA ALA A 359 -4.34 19.20 12.51
C ALA A 359 -5.70 18.83 11.89
N THR A 360 -5.81 17.65 11.28
CA THR A 360 -7.10 17.18 10.71
C THR A 360 -8.14 16.90 11.79
N PHE A 361 -7.74 16.41 12.96
CA PHE A 361 -8.61 16.23 14.12
C PHE A 361 -9.19 17.56 14.61
N ALA A 362 -8.36 18.59 14.76
CA ALA A 362 -8.82 19.92 15.13
C ALA A 362 -9.81 20.52 14.10
N LEU A 363 -9.54 20.32 12.81
CA LEU A 363 -10.46 20.71 11.74
C LEU A 363 -11.80 19.96 11.83
N MET A 364 -11.78 18.65 12.10
CA MET A 364 -13.00 17.86 12.27
C MET A 364 -13.78 18.24 13.53
N LEU A 365 -13.11 18.53 14.64
CA LEU A 365 -13.76 19.07 15.82
C LEU A 365 -14.45 20.41 15.52
N ARG A 366 -13.82 21.30 14.76
CA ARG A 366 -14.43 22.57 14.33
C ARG A 366 -15.66 22.36 13.45
N THR A 367 -15.60 21.44 12.48
CA THR A 367 -16.76 21.17 11.60
C THR A 367 -17.93 20.51 12.34
N LEU A 368 -17.63 19.69 13.36
CA LEU A 368 -18.64 19.07 14.23
C LEU A 368 -19.19 20.02 15.30
N ALA A 369 -18.36 20.91 15.85
CA ALA A 369 -18.74 21.89 16.87
C ALA A 369 -19.59 23.03 16.30
N HIS A 370 -19.50 23.33 15.00
CA HIS A 370 -20.51 24.13 14.29
C HIS A 370 -21.82 23.32 14.09
N ARG A 371 -22.45 22.95 15.20
CA ARG A 371 -23.87 22.56 15.30
C ARG A 371 -24.68 23.83 15.57
N GLY A 372 -25.60 24.17 14.68
CA GLY A 372 -26.80 24.93 15.07
C GLY A 372 -26.71 26.46 15.06
N THR A 373 -25.80 27.07 14.31
CA THR A 373 -26.07 28.41 13.79
C THR A 373 -26.22 28.31 12.28
N ASP A 374 -27.40 27.90 11.82
CA ASP A 374 -28.00 28.70 10.74
C ASP A 374 -27.84 30.12 11.28
N SER A 375 -26.98 30.93 10.66
CA SER A 375 -26.60 32.20 11.26
C SER A 375 -27.89 32.90 11.64
N THR A 376 -27.96 33.56 12.79
CA THR A 376 -29.14 34.31 13.21
C THR A 376 -29.70 35.18 12.06
N LYS A 377 -28.85 35.54 11.08
CA LYS A 377 -29.20 36.17 9.80
C LYS A 377 -29.99 35.31 8.80
N GLU A 378 -29.75 34.01 8.67
CA GLU A 378 -30.53 33.09 7.82
C GLU A 378 -31.89 32.74 8.44
N ILE A 379 -31.94 32.54 9.76
CA ILE A 379 -33.21 32.38 10.48
C ILE A 379 -33.99 33.69 10.45
N GLN A 380 -33.35 34.84 10.68
CA GLN A 380 -33.99 36.16 10.51
C GLN A 380 -34.43 36.43 9.08
N LYS A 381 -33.69 36.00 8.05
CA LYS A 381 -34.13 36.10 6.65
C LYS A 381 -35.36 35.23 6.37
N LYS A 382 -35.40 33.99 6.88
CA LYS A 382 -36.55 33.10 6.71
C LYS A 382 -37.76 33.59 7.51
N LEU A 383 -37.57 34.11 8.73
CA LEU A 383 -38.64 34.74 9.52
C LEU A 383 -39.12 36.07 8.93
N ALA A 384 -38.23 36.89 8.38
CA ALA A 384 -38.60 38.12 7.68
C ALA A 384 -39.36 37.84 6.39
N ALA A 385 -39.01 36.76 5.68
CA ALA A 385 -39.75 36.30 4.50
C ALA A 385 -41.13 35.72 4.85
N LEU A 386 -41.30 35.15 6.04
CA LEU A 386 -42.59 34.66 6.56
C LEU A 386 -43.48 35.76 7.17
N ASN A 387 -42.89 36.87 7.61
CA ASN A 387 -43.60 38.03 8.19
C ASN A 387 -44.04 39.09 7.17
N LEU A 388 -43.83 38.86 5.87
CA LEU A 388 -44.43 39.71 4.83
C LEU A 388 -45.91 39.32 4.70
N PRO A 389 -46.88 40.21 4.98
CA PRO A 389 -48.27 39.90 4.76
C PRO A 389 -48.50 39.68 3.26
N SER A 390 -49.23 38.62 2.93
CA SER A 390 -49.81 38.41 1.60
C SER A 390 -50.67 39.63 1.23
N SER A 391 -50.12 40.60 0.51
CA SER A 391 -50.86 41.71 -0.07
C SER A 391 -51.57 41.24 -1.34
N ASP A 392 -52.53 40.33 -1.22
CA ASP A 392 -53.44 39.94 -2.30
C ASP A 392 -54.90 39.77 -1.82
N THR A 393 -55.26 40.44 -0.72
CA THR A 393 -56.66 40.59 -0.28
C THR A 393 -57.02 42.05 -0.06
N ALA A 394 -56.91 42.87 -1.09
CA ALA A 394 -57.67 44.12 -1.19
C ALA A 394 -57.84 44.53 -2.65
N ASN A 395 -59.12 44.72 -3.05
CA ASN A 395 -59.67 45.12 -4.36
C ASN A 395 -60.13 43.92 -5.21
N SER A 396 -61.41 43.69 -5.50
CA SER A 396 -62.60 44.54 -5.39
C SER A 396 -63.87 43.67 -5.43
N VAL A 397 -64.79 43.92 -4.50
CA VAL A 397 -66.24 43.80 -4.72
C VAL A 397 -66.73 45.23 -4.86
N LYS A 398 -67.01 45.63 -6.09
CA LYS A 398 -68.16 46.45 -6.50
C LYS A 398 -68.18 46.58 -8.02
#